data_AF-A0A6L3MNU1-F1
#
_entry.id   AF-A0A6L3MNU1-F1
#
_cell.length_a   1.000
_cell.length_b   1.000
_cell.length_c   1.000
_cell.angle_alpha   90.00
_cell.angle_beta   90.00
_cell.angle_gamma   90.00
#
_symmetry.space_group_name_H-M   'P 1'
#
loop_
_entity.id
_entity.type
_entity.pdbx_description
1 polymer ?
#
loop_
_entity_poly.entity_id
_entity_poly.type
_entity_poly.pdbx_seq_one_letter_code
_entity_poly.pdbx_strand_id
1 'polypeptide(L)'
;MPALLKYYRHCPAMLALHIAGALIAWFAPVDVLGQYPVLRSLASIAGDISPVVNSAAKKSAFPEVTELYFAVMYISMPMRVFDGVRIFYLERNYTLGKMRASLRGRVLVSFSLIFFFGFWIVALVFGRPYYEINIMPISQSRIWLGLIGPIFAGGMEVFGISVGLVWTYIFFSWMRSKFWG
;
A
#
# COMPACT_ATOMS: atom_id res chain seq x y z
N MET A 1 3.07 -5.61 -22.45
CA MET A 1 3.59 -4.54 -21.57
C MET A 1 3.55 -5.06 -20.13
N PRO A 2 4.62 -4.95 -19.33
CA PRO A 2 4.64 -5.42 -17.94
C PRO A 2 3.51 -4.79 -17.12
N ALA A 3 2.90 -5.56 -16.22
CA ALA A 3 1.75 -5.12 -15.41
C ALA A 3 2.03 -3.81 -14.63
N LEU A 4 3.26 -3.63 -14.15
CA LEU A 4 3.70 -2.44 -13.44
C LEU A 4 3.74 -1.18 -14.33
N LEU A 5 4.15 -1.31 -15.59
CA LEU A 5 4.12 -0.21 -16.55
C LEU A 5 2.68 0.18 -16.90
N LYS A 6 1.78 -0.81 -16.99
CA LYS A 6 0.34 -0.55 -17.17
C LYS A 6 -0.21 0.22 -15.96
N TYR A 7 0.17 -0.18 -14.75
CA TYR A 7 -0.20 0.48 -13.49
C TYR A 7 0.25 1.96 -13.47
N TYR A 8 1.53 2.24 -13.70
CA TYR A 8 2.04 3.61 -13.68
C TYR A 8 1.46 4.51 -14.79
N ARG A 9 1.10 3.95 -15.94
CA ARG A 9 0.43 4.70 -16.99
C ARG A 9 -0.98 5.16 -16.57
N HIS A 10 -1.67 4.38 -15.72
CA HIS A 10 -3.01 4.71 -15.24
C HIS A 10 -2.97 5.58 -13.98
N CYS A 11 -1.93 5.44 -13.17
CA CYS A 11 -1.72 6.18 -11.91
C CYS A 11 -0.35 6.87 -11.91
N PRO A 12 -0.19 7.98 -12.66
CA PRO A 12 1.10 8.68 -12.76
C PRO A 12 1.56 9.27 -11.42
N ALA A 13 0.62 9.63 -10.53
CA ALA A 13 0.94 10.10 -9.18
C ALA A 13 1.67 9.03 -8.35
N MET A 14 1.32 7.76 -8.53
CA MET A 14 2.02 6.63 -7.89
C MET A 14 3.46 6.48 -8.38
N LEU A 15 3.69 6.69 -9.68
CA LEU A 15 5.04 6.69 -10.24
C LEU A 15 5.86 7.84 -9.64
N ALA A 16 5.30 9.05 -9.63
CA ALA A 16 5.95 10.22 -9.05
C ALA A 16 6.27 10.00 -7.56
N LEU A 17 5.35 9.42 -6.79
CA LEU A 17 5.55 9.09 -5.38
C LEU A 17 6.67 8.06 -5.18
N HIS A 18 6.72 7.00 -6.00
CA HIS A 18 7.78 6.01 -5.90
C HIS A 18 9.15 6.58 -6.30
N ILE A 19 9.21 7.45 -7.31
CA ILE A 19 10.43 8.19 -7.67
C ILE A 19 10.84 9.10 -6.51
N ALA A 20 9.93 9.88 -5.94
CA ALA A 20 10.22 10.74 -4.80
C ALA A 20 10.73 9.94 -3.60
N GLY A 21 10.12 8.79 -3.30
CA GLY A 21 10.60 7.86 -2.28
C GLY A 21 12.01 7.34 -2.57
N ALA A 22 12.29 6.94 -3.80
CA ALA A 22 13.63 6.51 -4.20
C ALA A 22 14.67 7.63 -4.07
N LEU A 23 14.31 8.87 -4.44
CA LEU A 23 15.18 10.03 -4.30
C LEU A 23 15.48 10.34 -2.82
N ILE A 24 14.47 10.28 -1.93
CA ILE A 24 14.66 10.41 -0.49
C ILE A 24 15.61 9.31 -0.01
N ALA A 25 15.30 8.05 -0.33
CA ALA A 25 16.08 6.91 0.11
C ALA A 25 17.54 7.01 -0.33
N TRP A 26 17.83 7.43 -1.56
CA TRP A 26 19.17 7.40 -2.12
C TRP A 26 19.99 8.66 -1.86
N PHE A 27 19.36 9.84 -1.80
CA PHE A 27 20.08 11.12 -1.82
C PHE A 27 19.85 12.00 -0.60
N ALA A 28 18.85 11.74 0.25
CA ALA A 28 18.67 12.54 1.46
C ALA A 28 19.91 12.42 2.38
N PRO A 29 20.33 13.52 3.05
CA PRO A 29 21.37 13.43 4.06
C PRO A 29 20.91 12.54 5.23
N VAL A 30 21.85 11.90 5.93
CA VAL A 30 21.54 10.96 7.02
C VAL A 30 20.85 11.66 8.21
N ASP A 31 21.08 12.96 8.34
CA ASP A 31 20.55 13.89 9.33
C ASP A 31 19.50 14.85 8.72
N VAL A 32 18.74 14.38 7.72
CA VAL A 32 17.74 15.20 6.99
C VAL A 32 16.68 15.84 7.89
N LEU A 33 16.21 15.16 8.94
CA LEU A 33 15.26 15.72 9.89
C LEU A 33 15.97 16.65 10.87
N GLY A 34 17.27 16.45 11.12
CA GLY A 34 18.22 17.39 11.71
C GLY A 34 18.23 18.75 11.02
N GLN A 35 18.42 18.72 9.70
CA GLN A 35 18.63 19.89 8.85
C GLN A 35 17.34 20.64 8.50
N TYR A 36 16.21 19.92 8.38
CA TYR A 36 14.96 20.49 7.88
C TYR A 36 13.80 20.32 8.89
N PRO A 37 13.54 21.32 9.77
CA PRO A 37 12.50 21.24 10.80
C PRO A 37 11.09 20.96 10.26
N VAL A 38 10.76 21.47 9.07
CA VAL A 38 9.46 21.21 8.44
C VAL A 38 9.27 19.73 8.12
N LEU A 39 10.32 19.06 7.63
CA LEU A 39 10.28 17.62 7.36
C LEU A 39 10.16 16.81 8.65
N ARG A 40 10.80 17.27 9.73
CA ARG A 40 10.67 16.66 11.05
C ARG A 40 9.24 16.74 11.57
N SER A 41 8.59 17.89 11.46
CA SER A 41 7.19 18.04 11.86
C SER A 41 6.27 17.11 11.06
N LEU A 42 6.48 17.02 9.75
CA LEU A 42 5.72 16.10 8.89
C LEU A 42 5.94 14.63 9.28
N ALA A 43 7.18 14.24 9.55
CA ALA A 43 7.54 12.90 9.99
C ALA A 43 6.91 12.56 11.35
N SER A 44 6.95 13.49 12.30
CA SER A 44 6.33 13.34 13.62
C SER A 44 4.82 13.14 13.52
N ILE A 45 4.11 13.98 12.75
CA ILE A 45 2.65 13.84 12.55
C ILE A 45 2.33 12.47 11.95
N ALA A 46 3.10 12.04 10.94
CA ALA A 46 2.91 10.73 10.35
C ALA A 46 3.18 9.58 11.34
N GLY A 47 4.17 9.74 12.23
CA GLY A 47 4.51 8.78 13.28
C GLY A 47 3.46 8.68 14.38
N ASP A 48 2.81 9.79 14.72
CA ASP A 48 1.70 9.82 15.68
C ASP A 48 0.45 9.13 15.14
N ILE A 49 0.15 9.33 13.85
CA ILE A 49 -0.98 8.67 13.17
C ILE A 49 -0.66 7.21 12.86
N SER A 50 0.58 6.92 12.46
CA SER A 50 1.03 5.60 12.05
C SER A 50 2.31 5.22 12.80
N PRO A 51 2.19 4.50 13.93
CA PRO A 51 3.34 4.09 14.75
C PRO A 51 4.40 3.26 14.02
N VAL A 52 4.06 2.73 12.83
CA VAL A 52 4.99 1.99 11.98
C VAL A 52 6.11 2.87 11.44
N VAL A 53 5.87 4.17 11.24
CA VAL A 53 6.89 5.13 10.78
C VAL A 53 8.03 5.17 11.81
N ASN A 54 7.68 5.41 13.07
CA ASN A 54 8.61 5.43 14.20
C ASN A 54 9.29 4.06 14.40
N SER A 55 8.55 2.98 14.23
CA SER A 55 9.06 1.62 14.41
C SER A 55 10.07 1.23 13.32
N ALA A 56 9.83 1.63 12.07
CA ALA A 56 10.74 1.41 10.95
C ALA A 56 12.03 2.23 11.12
N ALA A 57 11.91 3.50 11.54
CA ALA A 57 13.05 4.37 11.81
C ALA A 57 13.98 3.79 12.88
N LYS A 58 13.43 3.32 14.00
CA LYS A 58 14.20 2.69 15.11
C LYS A 58 15.00 1.46 14.69
N LYS A 59 14.57 0.76 13.65
CA LYS A 59 15.18 -0.48 13.16
C LYS A 59 16.12 -0.26 11.98
N SER A 60 16.23 0.97 11.49
CA SER A 60 17.02 1.31 10.31
C SER A 60 18.44 1.76 10.66
N ALA A 61 19.39 1.46 9.79
CA ALA A 61 20.74 2.03 9.84
C ALA A 61 20.76 3.52 9.46
N PHE A 62 19.65 4.05 8.93
CA PHE A 62 19.46 5.46 8.56
C PHE A 62 18.08 5.94 9.07
N PRO A 63 17.94 6.19 10.38
CA PRO A 63 16.65 6.44 11.03
C PRO A 63 15.89 7.60 10.41
N GLU A 64 16.51 8.78 10.25
CA GLU A 64 15.82 9.98 9.77
C GLU A 64 15.38 9.88 8.30
N VAL A 65 16.21 9.27 7.46
CA VAL A 65 15.85 8.99 6.06
C VAL A 65 14.68 8.02 5.98
N THR A 66 14.69 6.98 6.82
CA THR A 66 13.62 5.98 6.86
C THR A 66 12.33 6.57 7.38
N GLU A 67 12.40 7.37 8.44
CA GLU A 67 11.25 8.05 9.01
C GLU A 67 10.60 8.98 7.98
N LEU A 68 11.39 9.82 7.31
CA LEU A 68 10.91 10.70 6.25
C LEU A 68 10.29 9.91 5.08
N TYR A 69 10.97 8.86 4.64
CA TYR A 69 10.47 7.98 3.57
C TYR A 69 9.11 7.38 3.93
N PHE A 70 9.00 6.78 5.12
CA PHE A 70 7.77 6.14 5.57
C PHE A 70 6.67 7.19 5.78
N ALA A 71 6.99 8.36 6.34
CA ALA A 71 6.04 9.44 6.52
C ALA A 71 5.41 9.89 5.18
N VAL A 72 6.22 10.11 4.14
CA VAL A 72 5.74 10.46 2.80
C VAL A 72 4.83 9.36 2.22
N MET A 73 5.23 8.09 2.38
CA MET A 73 4.46 6.95 1.88
C MET A 73 3.14 6.73 2.64
N TYR A 74 3.09 7.05 3.93
CA TYR A 74 1.90 6.91 4.77
C TYR A 74 0.94 8.09 4.65
N ILE A 75 1.44 9.33 4.60
CA ILE A 75 0.61 10.52 4.35
C ILE A 75 -0.09 10.42 2.99
N SER A 76 0.59 9.84 2.00
CA SER A 76 0.02 9.61 0.67
C SER A 76 -0.96 8.43 0.60
N MET A 77 -1.19 7.67 1.69
CA MET A 77 -2.11 6.52 1.67
C MET A 77 -3.48 6.80 1.05
N PRO A 78 -4.18 7.91 1.37
CA PRO A 78 -5.50 8.17 0.79
C PRO A 78 -5.47 8.21 -0.74
N MET A 79 -4.46 8.87 -1.32
CA MET A 79 -4.24 8.91 -2.76
C MET A 79 -3.94 7.50 -3.30
N ARG A 80 -3.05 6.75 -2.62
CA ARG A 80 -2.66 5.40 -3.04
C ARG A 80 -3.85 4.42 -3.02
N VAL A 81 -4.73 4.52 -2.03
CA VAL A 81 -5.99 3.75 -1.95
C VAL A 81 -6.93 4.14 -3.07
N PHE A 82 -7.10 5.44 -3.35
CA PHE A 82 -7.95 5.91 -4.44
C PHE A 82 -7.49 5.37 -5.80
N ASP A 83 -6.19 5.48 -6.09
CA ASP A 83 -5.57 4.95 -7.31
C ASP A 83 -5.65 3.42 -7.40
N GLY A 84 -5.44 2.73 -6.28
CA GLY A 84 -5.62 1.29 -6.18
C GLY A 84 -7.05 0.87 -6.51
N VAL A 85 -8.05 1.48 -5.88
CA VAL A 85 -9.48 1.23 -6.13
C VAL A 85 -9.80 1.46 -7.61
N ARG A 86 -9.33 2.58 -8.19
CA ARG A 86 -9.55 2.89 -9.61
C ARG A 86 -9.04 1.76 -10.52
N ILE A 87 -7.83 1.26 -10.27
CA ILE A 87 -7.25 0.19 -11.10
C ILE A 87 -7.95 -1.14 -10.92
N PHE A 88 -8.24 -1.56 -9.69
CA PHE A 88 -8.96 -2.83 -9.48
C PHE A 88 -10.39 -2.76 -10.04
N TYR A 89 -11.01 -1.57 -10.02
CA TYR A 89 -12.32 -1.37 -10.63
C TYR A 89 -12.31 -1.54 -12.15
N LEU A 90 -11.20 -1.22 -12.84
CA LEU A 90 -11.09 -1.48 -14.29
C LEU A 90 -11.23 -2.98 -14.62
N GLU A 91 -10.81 -3.85 -13.71
CA GLU A 91 -10.93 -5.31 -13.82
C GLU A 91 -12.30 -5.83 -13.36
N ARG A 92 -13.29 -4.94 -13.11
CA ARG A 92 -14.65 -5.29 -12.67
C ARG A 92 -15.35 -6.24 -13.63
N ASN A 93 -15.34 -5.93 -14.92
CA ASN A 93 -16.10 -6.72 -15.90
C ASN A 93 -15.49 -8.12 -16.06
N TYR A 94 -14.17 -8.23 -16.01
CA TYR A 94 -13.47 -9.51 -15.97
C TYR A 94 -13.87 -10.33 -14.73
N THR A 95 -13.86 -9.69 -13.55
CA THR A 95 -14.25 -10.33 -12.29
C THR A 95 -15.71 -10.78 -12.27
N LEU A 96 -16.63 -9.94 -12.73
CA LEU A 96 -18.05 -10.29 -12.88
C LEU A 96 -18.26 -11.43 -13.89
N GLY A 97 -17.53 -11.41 -15.00
CA GLY A 97 -17.52 -12.49 -15.99
C GLY A 97 -17.12 -13.82 -15.36
N LYS A 98 -16.04 -13.82 -14.55
CA LYS A 98 -15.57 -15.01 -13.83
C LYS A 98 -16.60 -15.55 -12.83
N MET A 99 -17.30 -14.67 -12.10
CA MET A 99 -18.39 -15.05 -11.18
C MET A 99 -19.62 -15.61 -11.92
N ARG A 100 -19.94 -15.08 -13.10
CA ARG A 100 -21.08 -15.55 -13.90
C ARG A 100 -20.79 -16.88 -14.58
N ALA A 101 -19.56 -17.08 -15.05
CA ALA A 101 -19.16 -18.24 -15.85
C ALA A 101 -19.12 -19.56 -15.06
N SER A 102 -18.80 -19.56 -13.77
CA SER A 102 -18.67 -20.82 -13.01
C SER A 102 -18.90 -20.67 -11.50
N LEU A 103 -19.38 -21.74 -10.87
CA LEU A 103 -19.50 -21.84 -9.41
C LEU A 103 -18.12 -21.70 -8.73
N ARG A 104 -17.08 -22.30 -9.31
CA ARG A 104 -15.69 -22.18 -8.85
C ARG A 104 -15.21 -20.73 -8.85
N GLY A 105 -15.58 -19.96 -9.88
CA GLY A 105 -15.29 -18.52 -9.96
C GLY A 105 -15.97 -17.71 -8.85
N ARG A 106 -17.21 -18.05 -8.50
CA ARG A 106 -17.92 -17.42 -7.36
C ARG A 106 -17.24 -17.71 -6.04
N VAL A 107 -16.95 -18.98 -5.78
CA VAL A 107 -16.28 -19.42 -4.55
C VAL A 107 -14.92 -18.71 -4.39
N LEU A 108 -14.13 -18.64 -5.46
CA LEU A 108 -12.82 -17.98 -5.42
C LEU A 108 -12.94 -16.47 -5.16
N VAL A 109 -13.92 -15.79 -5.77
CA VAL A 109 -14.15 -14.36 -5.51
C VAL A 109 -14.60 -14.12 -4.06
N SER A 110 -15.53 -14.92 -3.55
CA SER A 110 -15.99 -14.83 -2.16
C SER A 110 -14.88 -15.13 -1.15
N PHE A 111 -14.06 -16.17 -1.37
CA PHE A 111 -12.94 -16.49 -0.49
C PHE A 111 -11.87 -15.39 -0.49
N SER A 112 -11.50 -14.86 -1.67
CA SER A 112 -10.47 -13.80 -1.66
C SER A 112 -11.00 -12.50 -1.05
N LEU A 113 -12.30 -12.22 -1.11
CA LEU A 113 -12.91 -11.10 -0.38
C LEU A 113 -12.71 -11.25 1.14
N ILE A 114 -13.03 -12.42 1.69
CA ILE A 114 -12.81 -12.72 3.12
C ILE A 114 -11.32 -12.64 3.46
N PHE A 115 -10.45 -13.16 2.60
CA PHE A 115 -9.01 -13.13 2.82
C PHE A 115 -8.45 -11.69 2.83
N PHE A 116 -8.77 -10.86 1.84
CA PHE A 116 -8.26 -9.49 1.77
C PHE A 116 -8.86 -8.57 2.83
N PHE A 117 -10.14 -8.75 3.15
CA PHE A 117 -10.79 -8.02 4.24
C PHE A 117 -10.25 -8.45 5.62
N GLY A 118 -10.10 -9.76 5.85
CA GLY A 118 -9.50 -10.32 7.05
C GLY A 118 -8.04 -9.91 7.23
N PHE A 119 -7.25 -9.92 6.15
CA PHE A 119 -5.87 -9.44 6.15
C PHE A 119 -5.78 -7.98 6.59
N TRP A 120 -6.69 -7.12 6.12
CA TRP A 120 -6.75 -5.72 6.54
C TRP A 120 -7.08 -5.57 8.03
N ILE A 121 -8.11 -6.28 8.53
CA ILE A 121 -8.48 -6.23 9.95
C ILE A 121 -7.33 -6.73 10.82
N VAL A 122 -6.72 -7.86 10.47
CA VAL A 122 -5.60 -8.42 11.23
C VAL A 122 -4.39 -7.48 11.24
N ALA A 123 -4.10 -6.83 10.10
CA ALA A 123 -3.02 -5.84 10.00
C ALA A 123 -3.27 -4.60 10.87
N LEU A 124 -4.53 -4.20 11.07
CA LEU A 124 -4.91 -3.10 11.96
C LEU A 124 -4.90 -3.49 13.45
N VAL A 125 -5.43 -4.67 13.78
CA VAL A 125 -5.69 -5.10 15.18
C VAL A 125 -4.44 -5.64 15.87
N PHE A 126 -3.65 -6.47 15.18
CA PHE A 126 -2.57 -7.23 15.84
C PHE A 126 -1.20 -6.57 15.75
N GLY A 127 -1.12 -5.30 15.34
CA GLY A 127 0.16 -4.58 15.31
C GLY A 127 1.20 -5.30 14.46
N ARG A 128 0.94 -5.36 13.15
CA ARG A 128 1.83 -5.75 12.04
C ARG A 128 3.11 -6.56 12.40
N PRO A 129 3.00 -7.83 12.85
CA PRO A 129 4.15 -8.71 13.11
C PRO A 129 5.03 -8.97 11.86
N TYR A 130 4.48 -8.76 10.67
CA TYR A 130 5.18 -8.90 9.39
C TYR A 130 6.32 -7.91 9.16
N TYR A 131 6.44 -6.83 9.94
CA TYR A 131 7.43 -5.79 9.66
C TYR A 131 8.85 -6.23 10.05
N GLU A 132 9.03 -7.06 11.07
CA GLU A 132 10.38 -7.38 11.55
C GLU A 132 11.21 -8.16 10.52
N ILE A 133 10.61 -9.18 9.89
CA ILE A 133 11.27 -10.03 8.89
C ILE A 133 11.42 -9.29 7.55
N ASN A 134 10.42 -8.47 7.21
CA ASN A 134 10.33 -7.80 5.92
C ASN A 134 11.13 -6.48 5.82
N ILE A 135 11.37 -5.80 6.95
CA ILE A 135 12.18 -4.57 6.95
C ILE A 135 13.68 -4.89 6.80
N MET A 136 14.14 -6.10 7.11
CA MET A 136 15.58 -6.42 7.20
C MET A 136 16.41 -6.01 5.95
N PRO A 137 15.96 -6.21 4.70
CA PRO A 137 16.71 -5.74 3.53
C PRO A 137 16.68 -4.22 3.37
N ILE A 138 15.55 -3.57 3.67
CA ILE A 138 15.36 -2.12 3.51
C ILE A 138 15.90 -1.30 4.68
N SER A 139 16.16 -1.92 5.84
CA SER A 139 16.77 -1.24 7.00
C SER A 139 18.28 -1.12 6.89
N GLN A 140 18.91 -2.03 6.13
CA GLN A 140 20.36 -2.09 5.98
C GLN A 140 20.86 -1.46 4.68
N SER A 141 19.97 -1.23 3.70
CA SER A 141 20.35 -0.70 2.39
C SER A 141 19.39 0.38 1.92
N ARG A 142 19.96 1.57 1.71
CA ARG A 142 19.28 2.72 1.10
C ARG A 142 18.80 2.41 -0.32
N ILE A 143 19.56 1.59 -1.06
CA ILE A 143 19.18 1.14 -2.40
C ILE A 143 17.90 0.32 -2.34
N TRP A 144 17.85 -0.68 -1.45
CA TRP A 144 16.66 -1.52 -1.26
C TRP A 144 15.47 -0.72 -0.72
N LEU A 145 15.68 0.24 0.18
CA LEU A 145 14.61 1.14 0.62
C LEU A 145 13.98 1.88 -0.58
N GLY A 146 14.78 2.38 -1.52
CA GLY A 146 14.24 3.05 -2.71
C GLY A 146 13.51 2.11 -3.68
N LEU A 147 14.02 0.89 -3.89
CA LEU A 147 13.48 -0.05 -4.89
C LEU A 147 12.22 -0.79 -4.42
N ILE A 148 12.28 -1.39 -3.23
CA ILE A 148 11.21 -2.27 -2.71
C ILE A 148 10.52 -1.70 -1.47
N GLY A 149 11.04 -0.61 -0.90
CA GLY A 149 10.40 0.09 0.21
C GLY A 149 8.94 0.49 -0.02
N PRO A 150 8.44 0.80 -1.24
CA PRO A 150 7.03 1.18 -1.38
C PRO A 150 6.06 0.05 -1.01
N ILE A 151 6.51 -1.21 -1.13
CA ILE A 151 5.75 -2.40 -0.74
C ILE A 151 5.57 -2.43 0.79
N PHE A 152 6.65 -2.14 1.52
CA PHE A 152 6.71 -2.23 2.98
C PHE A 152 6.23 -0.96 3.69
N ALA A 153 6.32 0.19 3.05
CA ALA A 153 5.82 1.45 3.59
C ALA A 153 4.35 1.65 3.20
N GLY A 154 3.45 0.76 3.63
CA GLY A 154 2.01 0.89 3.36
C GLY A 154 1.49 0.28 2.05
N GLY A 155 2.36 -0.32 1.22
CA GLY A 155 1.95 -0.86 -0.09
C GLY A 155 1.03 -2.07 0.01
N MET A 156 1.33 -2.99 0.93
CA MET A 156 0.50 -4.18 1.17
C MET A 156 -0.88 -3.83 1.73
N GLU A 157 -0.94 -2.81 2.58
CA GLU A 157 -2.15 -2.26 3.16
C GLU A 157 -3.02 -1.62 2.10
N VAL A 158 -2.43 -0.74 1.29
CA VAL A 158 -3.12 -0.10 0.16
C VAL A 158 -3.68 -1.18 -0.77
N PHE A 159 -2.88 -2.20 -1.09
CA PHE A 159 -3.33 -3.32 -1.93
C PHE A 159 -4.54 -4.03 -1.32
N GLY A 160 -4.43 -4.46 -0.06
CA GLY A 160 -5.51 -5.17 0.64
C GLY A 160 -6.80 -4.35 0.73
N ILE A 161 -6.70 -3.07 1.10
CA ILE A 161 -7.84 -2.13 1.18
C ILE A 161 -8.49 -1.98 -0.19
N SER A 162 -7.68 -1.68 -1.21
CA SER A 162 -8.18 -1.36 -2.55
C SER A 162 -8.88 -2.54 -3.20
N VAL A 163 -8.28 -3.73 -3.11
CA VAL A 163 -8.87 -4.98 -3.60
C VAL A 163 -10.15 -5.30 -2.82
N GLY A 164 -10.09 -5.23 -1.48
CA GLY A 164 -11.22 -5.50 -0.60
C GLY A 164 -12.43 -4.61 -0.91
N LEU A 165 -12.23 -3.30 -1.05
CA LEU A 165 -13.30 -2.35 -1.39
C LEU A 165 -13.96 -2.67 -2.74
N VAL A 166 -13.15 -2.88 -3.79
CA VAL A 166 -13.67 -3.16 -5.12
C VAL A 166 -14.40 -4.49 -5.18
N TRP A 167 -13.83 -5.53 -4.58
CA TRP A 167 -14.44 -6.86 -4.59
C TRP A 167 -15.74 -6.90 -3.80
N THR A 168 -15.79 -6.17 -2.68
CA THR A 168 -17.02 -5.97 -1.90
C THR A 168 -18.09 -5.31 -2.75
N TYR A 169 -17.76 -4.22 -3.43
CA TYR A 169 -18.69 -3.55 -4.36
C TYR A 169 -19.18 -4.49 -5.47
N ILE A 170 -18.28 -5.27 -6.08
CA ILE A 170 -18.61 -6.22 -7.15
C ILE A 170 -19.56 -7.31 -6.64
N PHE A 171 -19.28 -7.87 -5.47
CA PHE A 171 -20.07 -8.92 -4.86
C PHE A 171 -21.50 -8.44 -4.55
N PHE A 172 -21.66 -7.28 -3.90
CA PHE A 172 -22.97 -6.69 -3.63
C PHE A 172 -23.72 -6.32 -4.92
N SER A 173 -23.02 -5.79 -5.93
CA SER A 173 -23.61 -5.50 -7.24
C SER A 173 -24.16 -6.76 -7.91
N TRP A 174 -23.42 -7.87 -7.81
CA TRP A 174 -23.85 -9.17 -8.32
C TRP A 174 -25.06 -9.72 -7.55
N MET A 175 -25.04 -9.68 -6.21
CA MET A 175 -26.18 -10.12 -5.40
C MET A 175 -27.45 -9.33 -5.72
N ARG A 176 -27.35 -7.98 -5.79
CA ARG A 176 -28.49 -7.13 -6.17
C ARG A 176 -29.07 -7.52 -7.53
N SER A 177 -28.22 -7.84 -8.51
CA SER A 177 -28.68 -8.30 -9.84
C SER A 177 -29.39 -9.67 -9.84
N LYS A 178 -29.30 -10.43 -8.74
CA LYS A 178 -29.99 -11.73 -8.58
C LYS A 178 -31.27 -11.65 -7.75
N PHE A 179 -31.36 -10.70 -6.82
CA PHE A 179 -32.54 -10.55 -5.98
C PHE A 179 -33.59 -9.61 -6.57
N TRP A 180 -33.19 -8.64 -7.39
CA TRP A 180 -34.07 -7.61 -7.95
C TRP A 180 -34.17 -7.69 -9.49
N GLY A 181 -33.95 -8.88 -10.05
CA GLY A 181 -34.09 -9.18 -11.47
C GLY A 181 -35.12 -10.26 -11.71
#